data_AF-A0A2U2N062-F1
#
_entry.id   AF-A0A2U2N062-F1
#
_cell.length_a   1.000
_cell.length_b   1.000
_cell.length_c   1.000
_cell.angle_alpha   90.00
_cell.angle_beta   90.00
_cell.angle_gamma   90.00
#
_symmetry.space_group_name_H-M   'P 1'
#
loop_
_entity.id
_entity.type
_entity.pdbx_description
1 polymer ?
#
loop_
_entity_poly.entity_id
_entity_poly.type
_entity_poly.pdbx_seq_one_letter_code
_entity_poly.pdbx_strand_id
1 'polypeptide(L)'
;MASSVLLAGTTAALAHGEAEPGPHGGEIRMPGAFHTEVVAASGALRVYLLDMQFENPQTAESSVEVTVRQQGETHRVECTAAERAFRCPLPDGVSLNAGALEVSAVRGGGQSWDAEYSLPLAFSGG
;
A
#
# COMPACT_ATOMS: atom_id res chain seq x y z
N MET A 1 -49.25 19.35 -5.13
CA MET A 1 -48.77 17.96 -5.03
C MET A 1 -47.25 18.02 -5.06
N ALA A 2 -46.58 17.71 -3.95
CA ALA A 2 -45.13 17.82 -3.82
C ALA A 2 -44.47 16.57 -4.42
N SER A 3 -43.61 16.76 -5.40
CA SER A 3 -42.82 15.68 -6.00
C SER A 3 -41.47 15.65 -5.31
N SER A 4 -41.28 14.67 -4.42
CA SER A 4 -40.01 14.43 -3.75
C SER A 4 -39.08 13.70 -4.71
N VAL A 5 -38.01 14.36 -5.13
CA VAL A 5 -36.88 13.74 -5.83
C VAL A 5 -35.99 13.10 -4.77
N LEU A 6 -35.93 11.77 -4.76
CA LEU A 6 -34.97 10.99 -3.98
C LEU A 6 -33.61 11.06 -4.67
N LEU A 7 -32.64 11.75 -4.07
CA LEU A 7 -31.23 11.64 -4.46
C LEU A 7 -30.70 10.29 -3.96
N ALA A 8 -30.48 9.36 -4.89
CA ALA A 8 -29.71 8.15 -4.63
C ALA A 8 -28.21 8.50 -4.58
N GLY A 9 -27.62 8.49 -3.39
CA GLY A 9 -26.18 8.61 -3.20
C GLY A 9 -25.49 7.32 -3.65
N THR A 10 -24.68 7.40 -4.71
CA THR A 10 -23.79 6.30 -5.11
C THR A 10 -22.59 6.27 -4.18
N THR A 11 -22.56 5.34 -3.24
CA THR A 11 -21.32 4.92 -2.58
C THR A 11 -20.43 4.28 -3.64
N ALA A 12 -19.34 4.97 -4.03
CA ALA A 12 -18.29 4.39 -4.86
C ALA A 12 -17.61 3.28 -4.04
N ALA A 13 -18.18 2.09 -4.11
CA ALA A 13 -17.65 0.90 -3.48
C ALA A 13 -16.36 0.50 -4.19
N LEU A 14 -15.27 0.43 -3.42
CA LEU A 14 -14.03 -0.32 -3.60
C LEU A 14 -14.13 -1.41 -4.69
N ALA A 15 -13.93 -1.04 -5.95
CA ALA A 15 -14.11 -1.94 -7.09
C ALA A 15 -12.85 -2.75 -7.46
N HIS A 16 -11.80 -2.66 -6.64
CA HIS A 16 -10.47 -3.19 -6.94
C HIS A 16 -9.91 -4.14 -5.88
N GLY A 17 -10.76 -4.83 -5.10
CA GLY A 17 -10.31 -5.86 -4.15
C GLY A 17 -9.57 -5.34 -2.90
N GLU A 18 -9.34 -4.03 -2.80
CA GLU A 18 -8.59 -3.37 -1.71
C GLU A 18 -9.28 -3.41 -0.33
N ALA A 19 -10.49 -3.98 -0.26
CA ALA A 19 -11.25 -4.17 0.97
C ALA A 19 -10.91 -5.49 1.69
N GLU A 20 -10.13 -6.36 1.05
CA GLU A 20 -9.72 -7.67 1.55
C GLU A 20 -8.19 -7.70 1.73
N PRO A 21 -7.67 -8.58 2.62
CA PRO A 21 -6.24 -8.78 2.72
C PRO A 21 -5.68 -9.36 1.42
N GLY A 22 -4.47 -8.95 1.06
CA GLY A 22 -3.77 -9.49 -0.08
C GLY A 22 -3.28 -10.92 0.10
N PRO A 23 -2.66 -11.51 -0.94
CA PRO A 23 -2.19 -12.90 -0.92
C PRO A 23 -1.13 -13.17 0.15
N HIS A 24 -0.45 -12.15 0.68
CA HIS A 24 0.51 -12.26 1.78
C HIS A 24 -0.08 -11.76 3.11
N GLY A 25 -1.38 -11.50 3.17
CA GLY A 25 -2.10 -11.04 4.36
C GLY A 25 -1.95 -9.54 4.63
N GLY A 26 -1.40 -8.78 3.68
CA GLY A 26 -1.17 -7.34 3.78
C GLY A 26 -2.31 -6.49 3.24
N GLU A 27 -2.16 -5.19 3.34
CA GLU A 27 -3.10 -4.21 2.79
C GLU A 27 -2.75 -3.89 1.34
N ILE A 28 -3.75 -3.89 0.44
CA ILE A 28 -3.55 -3.62 -0.99
C ILE A 28 -3.99 -2.19 -1.35
N ARG A 29 -3.22 -1.56 -2.23
CA ARG A 29 -3.62 -0.38 -3.02
C ARG A 29 -3.26 -0.58 -4.49
N MET A 30 -4.03 0.01 -5.39
CA MET A 30 -3.78 0.05 -6.83
C MET A 30 -3.33 1.45 -7.27
N PRO A 31 -2.04 1.78 -7.17
CA PRO A 31 -1.56 3.00 -7.78
C PRO A 31 -1.41 2.79 -9.30
N GLY A 32 -2.45 3.04 -10.07
CA GLY A 32 -2.38 3.00 -11.53
C GLY A 32 -2.30 1.59 -12.12
N ALA A 33 -1.12 1.14 -12.56
CA ALA A 33 -0.96 0.00 -13.49
C ALA A 33 -0.64 -1.35 -12.82
N PHE A 34 -0.47 -1.38 -11.51
CA PHE A 34 -0.20 -2.58 -10.73
C PHE A 34 -0.68 -2.38 -9.29
N HIS A 35 -0.62 -3.43 -8.48
CA HIS A 35 -0.97 -3.35 -7.07
C HIS A 35 0.28 -3.35 -6.20
N THR A 36 0.22 -2.58 -5.13
CA THR A 36 1.14 -2.66 -4.01
C THR A 36 0.43 -3.35 -2.86
N GLU A 37 1.07 -4.35 -2.25
CA GLU A 37 0.62 -4.95 -1.00
C GLU A 37 1.66 -4.68 0.09
N VAL A 38 1.23 -4.13 1.23
CA VAL A 38 2.10 -3.81 2.36
C VAL A 38 1.81 -4.73 3.53
N VAL A 39 2.87 -5.37 4.04
CA VAL A 39 2.84 -6.23 5.23
C VAL A 39 3.79 -5.67 6.28
N ALA A 40 3.34 -5.56 7.53
CA ALA A 40 4.20 -5.18 8.65
C ALA A 40 4.88 -6.43 9.22
N ALA A 41 6.22 -6.45 9.23
CA ALA A 41 6.99 -7.60 9.71
C ALA A 41 8.13 -7.14 10.62
N SER A 42 8.01 -7.39 11.93
CA SER A 42 9.03 -7.19 12.98
C SER A 42 10.13 -6.16 12.67
N GLY A 43 9.79 -4.87 12.76
CA GLY A 43 10.74 -3.77 12.55
C GLY A 43 11.00 -3.40 11.09
N ALA A 44 10.24 -3.95 10.14
CA ALA A 44 10.29 -3.62 8.73
C ALA A 44 8.90 -3.68 8.10
N LEU A 45 8.78 -3.07 6.93
CA LEU A 45 7.70 -3.33 5.99
C LEU A 45 8.20 -4.30 4.91
N ARG A 46 7.31 -5.16 4.44
CA ARG A 46 7.46 -5.86 3.16
C ARG A 46 6.46 -5.27 2.18
N VAL A 47 6.94 -4.85 1.02
CA VAL A 47 6.12 -4.31 -0.06
C VAL A 47 6.20 -5.25 -1.25
N TYR A 48 5.07 -5.81 -1.66
CA TYR A 48 4.95 -6.66 -2.84
C TYR A 48 4.37 -5.85 -3.99
N LEU A 49 4.94 -6.01 -5.19
CA LEU A 49 4.44 -5.39 -6.42
C LEU A 49 3.73 -6.45 -7.27
N LEU A 50 2.41 -6.52 -7.16
CA LEU A 50 1.56 -7.54 -7.75
C LEU A 50 0.97 -7.06 -9.07
N ASP A 51 0.58 -7.99 -9.95
CA ASP A 51 -0.18 -7.67 -11.16
C ASP A 51 -1.66 -7.33 -10.87
N MET A 52 -2.45 -7.16 -11.92
CA MET A 52 -3.87 -6.79 -11.84
C MET A 52 -4.75 -7.90 -11.25
N GLN A 53 -4.22 -9.11 -11.08
CA GLN A 53 -4.88 -10.27 -10.51
C GLN A 53 -4.48 -10.50 -9.05
N PHE A 54 -3.69 -9.58 -8.45
CA PHE A 54 -3.08 -9.73 -7.13
C PHE A 54 -2.09 -10.90 -7.06
N GLU A 55 -1.44 -11.22 -8.18
CA GLU A 55 -0.50 -12.32 -8.30
C GLU A 55 0.88 -11.83 -8.74
N ASN A 56 1.81 -12.76 -8.93
CA ASN A 56 3.10 -12.56 -9.59
C ASN A 56 3.92 -11.36 -9.05
N PRO A 57 4.27 -11.38 -7.74
CA PRO A 57 5.15 -10.37 -7.17
C PRO A 57 6.49 -10.30 -7.90
N GLN A 58 6.94 -9.08 -8.21
CA GLN A 58 8.15 -8.81 -8.98
C GLN A 58 9.06 -7.79 -8.30
N THR A 59 10.35 -8.09 -8.28
CA THR A 59 11.43 -7.18 -7.81
C THR A 59 12.41 -6.81 -8.92
N ALA A 60 12.49 -7.59 -9.99
CA ALA A 60 13.35 -7.31 -11.15
C ALA A 60 12.90 -6.03 -11.85
N GLU A 61 13.87 -5.16 -12.18
CA GLU A 61 13.65 -3.86 -12.84
C GLU A 61 12.58 -3.01 -12.14
N SER A 62 12.53 -3.14 -10.82
CA SER A 62 11.51 -2.54 -9.96
C SER A 62 12.17 -1.84 -8.79
N SER A 63 11.51 -0.84 -8.24
CA SER A 63 11.97 -0.12 -7.06
C SER A 63 10.79 0.29 -6.19
N VAL A 64 11.04 0.43 -4.89
CA VAL A 64 10.07 0.92 -3.92
C VAL A 64 10.75 1.96 -3.06
N GLU A 65 10.02 3.04 -2.80
CA GLU A 65 10.34 4.01 -1.77
C GLU A 65 9.16 4.14 -0.84
N VAL A 66 9.46 4.21 0.46
CA VAL A 66 8.46 4.36 1.49
C VAL A 66 8.68 5.68 2.23
N THR A 67 7.62 6.42 2.45
CA THR A 67 7.60 7.57 3.34
C THR A 67 6.59 7.35 4.47
N VAL A 68 7.03 7.46 5.71
CA VAL A 68 6.16 7.40 6.90
C VAL A 68 5.94 8.81 7.43
N ARG A 69 4.68 9.24 7.51
CA ARG A 69 4.26 10.51 8.10
C ARG A 69 3.58 10.26 9.44
N GLN A 70 4.20 10.66 10.54
CA GLN A 70 3.66 10.50 11.90
C GLN A 70 4.06 11.69 12.76
N GLN A 71 3.16 12.13 13.65
CA GLN A 71 3.46 13.18 14.65
C GLN A 71 4.02 14.51 14.07
N GLY A 72 3.72 14.82 12.81
CA GLY A 72 4.26 16.00 12.11
C GLY A 72 5.66 15.81 11.53
N GLU A 73 6.25 14.63 11.68
CA GLU A 73 7.53 14.24 11.09
C GLU A 73 7.32 13.36 9.85
N THR A 74 8.30 13.44 8.94
CA THR A 74 8.35 12.65 7.71
C THR A 74 9.64 11.85 7.70
N HIS A 75 9.53 10.53 7.63
CA HIS A 75 10.66 9.60 7.60
C HIS A 75 10.67 8.87 6.26
N ARG A 76 11.71 9.11 5.44
CA ARG A 76 11.96 8.33 4.24
C ARG A 76 12.64 7.02 4.62
N VAL A 77 12.16 5.93 4.06
CA VAL A 77 12.62 4.57 4.32
C VAL A 77 13.14 3.97 3.03
N GLU A 78 14.43 3.64 3.02
CA GLU A 78 15.05 2.95 1.88
C GLU A 78 14.61 1.49 1.86
N CYS A 79 14.16 1.03 0.70
CA CYS A 79 13.73 -0.35 0.51
C CYS A 79 14.73 -1.11 -0.36
N THR A 80 14.98 -2.36 0.02
CA THR A 80 15.89 -3.25 -0.70
C THR A 80 15.11 -4.43 -1.27
N ALA A 81 15.38 -4.79 -2.52
CA ALA A 81 14.79 -5.98 -3.13
C ALA A 81 15.24 -7.24 -2.37
N ALA A 82 14.27 -8.08 -1.99
CA ALA A 82 14.48 -9.34 -1.26
C ALA A 82 13.52 -10.41 -1.82
N GLU A 83 14.06 -11.29 -2.66
CA GLU A 83 13.30 -12.32 -3.38
C GLU A 83 12.08 -11.75 -4.13
N ARG A 84 10.89 -11.92 -3.54
CA ARG A 84 9.58 -11.55 -4.10
C ARG A 84 9.01 -10.26 -3.50
N ALA A 85 9.71 -9.58 -2.61
CA ALA A 85 9.25 -8.35 -1.98
C ALA A 85 10.37 -7.33 -1.87
N PHE A 86 10.01 -6.09 -1.54
CA PHE A 86 10.93 -5.08 -1.06
C PHE A 86 10.89 -5.04 0.46
N ARG A 87 12.04 -5.17 1.10
CA ARG A 87 12.18 -5.02 2.56
C ARG A 87 12.59 -3.59 2.89
N CYS A 88 11.75 -2.90 3.65
CA CYS A 88 11.94 -1.52 4.07
C CYS A 88 12.11 -1.47 5.60
N PRO A 89 13.34 -1.51 6.15
CA PRO A 89 13.57 -1.46 7.60
C PRO A 89 13.07 -0.14 8.17
N LEU A 90 12.29 -0.18 9.26
CA LEU A 90 11.82 1.03 9.90
C LEU A 90 12.98 1.70 10.67
N PRO A 91 13.15 3.03 10.55
CA PRO A 91 14.10 3.77 11.38
C PRO A 91 13.76 3.68 12.87
N ASP A 92 14.76 3.86 13.73
CA ASP A 92 14.55 3.89 15.17
C ASP A 92 13.52 4.96 15.56
N GLY A 93 12.58 4.60 16.44
CA GLY A 93 11.50 5.48 16.89
C GLY A 93 10.32 5.59 15.92
N VAL A 94 10.38 4.99 14.72
CA VAL A 94 9.24 4.93 13.81
C VAL A 94 8.31 3.78 14.18
N SER A 95 7.01 4.08 14.32
CA SER A 95 5.98 3.09 14.62
C SER A 95 4.89 3.08 13.55
N LEU A 96 4.22 1.94 13.38
CA LEU A 96 3.12 1.80 12.43
C LEU A 96 1.74 1.93 13.10
N ASN A 97 1.67 2.57 14.27
CA ASN A 97 0.45 2.61 15.09
C ASN A 97 -0.47 3.79 14.77
N ALA A 98 0.04 4.83 14.11
CA ALA A 98 -0.71 6.04 13.75
C ALA A 98 0.01 6.80 12.63
N GLY A 99 -0.75 7.58 11.86
CA GLY A 99 -0.22 8.40 10.76
C GLY A 99 -0.56 7.83 9.39
N ALA A 100 0.33 8.04 8.43
CA ALA A 100 0.17 7.56 7.06
C ALA A 100 1.48 7.00 6.50
N LEU A 101 1.35 6.04 5.62
CA LEU A 101 2.41 5.48 4.80
C LEU A 101 2.15 5.88 3.34
N GLU A 102 3.16 6.41 2.67
CA GLU A 102 3.14 6.68 1.24
C GLU A 102 4.16 5.74 0.57
N VAL A 103 3.71 5.02 -0.46
CA VAL A 103 4.52 4.06 -1.21
C VAL A 103 4.62 4.54 -2.65
N SER A 104 5.83 4.88 -3.07
CA SER A 104 6.16 5.15 -4.47
C SER A 104 6.82 3.93 -5.07
N ALA A 105 6.38 3.48 -6.24
CA ALA A 105 6.86 2.23 -6.82
C ALA A 105 7.03 2.29 -8.34
N VAL A 106 7.98 1.48 -8.80
CA VAL A 106 8.16 1.12 -10.21
C VAL A 106 8.13 -0.39 -10.28
N ARG A 107 7.31 -0.95 -11.17
CA ARG A 107 7.22 -2.40 -11.43
C ARG A 107 7.60 -2.70 -12.87
N GLY A 108 8.72 -3.38 -13.09
CA GLY A 108 9.20 -3.76 -14.42
C GLY A 108 9.36 -2.57 -15.38
N GLY A 109 9.92 -1.47 -14.87
CA GLY A 109 10.04 -0.20 -15.59
C GLY A 109 8.76 0.64 -15.73
N GLY A 110 7.59 0.12 -15.34
CA GLY A 110 6.34 0.87 -15.31
C GLY A 110 6.19 1.67 -14.02
N GLN A 111 5.95 2.97 -14.11
CA GLN A 111 5.74 3.86 -12.97
C GLN A 111 4.26 3.93 -12.56
N SER A 112 4.02 3.99 -11.25
CA SER A 112 2.71 4.25 -10.66
C SER A 112 2.59 5.65 -10.07
N TRP A 113 1.37 6.02 -9.66
CA TRP A 113 1.17 7.07 -8.67
C TRP A 113 1.67 6.60 -7.29
N ASP A 114 1.67 7.50 -6.30
CA ASP A 114 1.95 7.10 -4.93
C ASP A 114 0.70 6.47 -4.31
N ALA A 115 0.89 5.35 -3.59
CA ALA A 115 -0.16 4.69 -2.83
C ALA A 115 -0.12 5.15 -1.36
N GLU A 116 -1.24 5.64 -0.86
CA GLU A 116 -1.38 6.04 0.55
C GLU A 116 -2.09 4.96 1.37
N TYR A 117 -1.55 4.67 2.55
CA TYR A 117 -2.11 3.76 3.54
C TYR A 117 -2.25 4.50 4.87
N SER A 118 -3.42 4.36 5.49
CA SER A 118 -3.62 4.85 6.85
C SER A 118 -2.93 3.92 7.84
N LEU A 119 -2.34 4.48 8.90
CA LEU A 119 -1.79 3.72 10.01
C LEU A 119 -2.74 3.79 11.23
N PRO A 120 -2.97 2.68 11.96
CA PRO A 120 -2.38 1.36 11.71
C PRO A 120 -2.97 0.70 10.45
N LEU A 121 -2.15 -0.14 9.80
CA LEU A 121 -2.61 -0.91 8.65
C LEU A 121 -3.81 -1.77 9.04
N ALA A 122 -4.82 -1.82 8.18
CA ALA A 122 -6.01 -2.64 8.40
C ALA A 122 -5.67 -4.14 8.35
N PHE A 123 -4.66 -4.49 7.56
CA PHE A 123 -4.14 -5.85 7.42
C PHE A 123 -2.62 -5.82 7.59
N SER A 124 -2.11 -6.52 8.61
CA SER A 124 -0.68 -6.46 8.96
C SER A 124 0.12 -7.70 8.55
N GLY A 125 -0.50 -8.72 7.96
CA GLY A 125 0.06 -10.09 7.91
C GLY A 125 0.09 -10.70 9.32
N GLY A 126 -0.55 -11.86 9.48
CA GLY A 126 -0.57 -12.60 10.75
C GLY A 126 0.77 -13.26 11.07
#